data_AF-A0A8J7N4L1-F1
#
_entry.id   AF-A0A8J7N4L1-F1
#
_cell.length_a   1.000
_cell.length_b   1.000
_cell.length_c   1.000
_cell.angle_alpha   90.00
_cell.angle_beta   90.00
_cell.angle_gamma   90.00
#
_symmetry.space_group_name_H-M   'P 1'
#
loop_
_entity.id
_entity.type
_entity.pdbx_description
1 polymer ?
#
loop_
_entity_poly.entity_id
_entity_poly.type
_entity_poly.pdbx_seq_one_letter_code
_entity_poly.pdbx_strand_id
1 'polypeptide(L)'
;MAKLSRPRLAAYGVGGALIAVLLAGSLWLFAQPKRTAGPGGPPGGFAVPVEAAPVRVGLRRREAEAIGTLRSWESVVVKPEVTGRIAKINFEEGTLVKQGQVLVELDAAEAEAEVQRAKAALDLAKETHQRALTLRQGGAGSVATLDRAQADLATAEATLKLADARLAKTRLVAPFDGVIGLRKVSVGALLVPGQEIVNLEQINPLKVDFKVPEMLLAAVKVGQTIRLRLDAM
;
A
#
# COMPACT_ATOMS: atom_id res chain seq x y z
N MET A 1 18.60 38.30 -33.76
CA MET A 1 19.47 39.45 -34.12
C MET A 1 18.70 40.40 -35.03
N ALA A 2 18.86 41.72 -34.83
CA ALA A 2 18.51 42.85 -35.72
C ALA A 2 17.01 43.02 -36.08
N LYS A 3 16.22 43.95 -35.54
CA LYS A 3 16.35 45.41 -35.34
C LYS A 3 16.23 46.22 -36.65
N LEU A 4 15.39 47.26 -36.58
CA LEU A 4 15.21 48.41 -37.49
C LEU A 4 14.32 48.14 -38.72
N SER A 5 13.45 49.05 -39.17
CA SER A 5 13.40 50.51 -39.01
C SER A 5 12.00 51.05 -39.34
N ARG A 6 11.53 52.00 -38.53
CA ARG A 6 10.52 52.99 -38.93
C ARG A 6 11.17 54.12 -39.73
N PRO A 7 10.44 54.73 -40.67
CA PRO A 7 10.31 56.20 -40.71
C PRO A 7 8.82 56.57 -40.78
N ARG A 8 8.22 57.41 -39.92
CA ARG A 8 8.40 58.85 -39.55
C ARG A 8 7.95 59.86 -40.62
N LEU A 9 6.86 60.57 -40.25
CA LEU A 9 6.52 62.00 -40.50
C LEU A 9 6.13 62.34 -41.96
N ALA A 10 5.19 63.23 -42.30
CA ALA A 10 4.44 64.25 -41.57
C ALA A 10 3.10 64.48 -42.34
N ALA A 11 1.97 64.68 -41.63
CA ALA A 11 1.30 65.98 -41.46
C ALA A 11 0.90 66.71 -42.76
N TYR A 12 -0.38 66.61 -43.12
CA TYR A 12 -1.29 67.64 -43.69
C TYR A 12 -2.67 66.94 -43.68
N GLY A 13 -3.72 67.44 -43.03
CA GLY A 13 -4.33 68.75 -43.21
C GLY A 13 -5.80 68.46 -43.55
N VAL A 14 -6.67 68.82 -42.62
CA VAL A 14 -8.13 68.61 -42.61
C VAL A 14 -8.76 69.13 -43.92
N GLY A 15 -9.42 68.24 -44.69
CA GLY A 15 -10.10 68.67 -45.93
C GLY A 15 -10.68 67.58 -46.84
N GLY A 16 -10.48 66.28 -46.57
CA GLY A 16 -10.89 65.20 -47.49
C GLY A 16 -11.85 64.15 -46.94
N ALA A 17 -12.42 64.36 -45.74
CA ALA A 17 -13.20 63.33 -45.03
C ALA A 17 -14.69 63.24 -45.43
N LEU A 18 -15.17 64.08 -46.37
CA LEU A 18 -16.57 64.08 -46.81
C LEU A 18 -16.80 63.56 -48.24
N ILE A 19 -15.73 63.30 -49.02
CA ILE A 19 -15.85 62.82 -50.41
C ILE A 19 -15.54 61.32 -50.54
N ALA A 20 -14.81 60.73 -49.59
CA ALA A 20 -14.49 59.29 -49.59
C ALA A 20 -15.68 58.38 -49.21
N VAL A 21 -16.72 58.91 -48.56
CA VAL A 21 -17.91 58.11 -48.18
C VAL A 21 -18.90 57.98 -49.36
N LEU A 22 -18.88 58.91 -50.33
CA LEU A 22 -19.77 58.85 -51.50
C LEU A 22 -19.23 57.96 -52.65
N LEU A 23 -17.92 57.74 -52.74
CA LEU A 23 -17.33 56.85 -53.76
C LEU A 23 -17.25 55.37 -53.31
N ALA A 24 -17.28 55.09 -52.01
CA ALA A 24 -17.35 53.71 -51.49
C ALA A 24 -18.76 53.10 -51.61
N GLY A 25 -19.81 53.93 -51.69
CA GLY A 25 -21.19 53.49 -51.89
C GLY A 25 -21.50 53.02 -53.32
N SER A 26 -20.77 53.51 -54.33
CA SER A 26 -21.03 53.19 -55.75
C SER A 26 -20.33 51.93 -56.27
N LEU A 27 -19.38 51.36 -55.53
CA LEU A 27 -18.68 50.12 -55.95
C LEU A 27 -19.30 48.84 -55.35
N TRP A 28 -20.28 48.96 -54.45
CA TRP A 28 -21.00 47.81 -53.88
C TRP A 28 -22.27 47.42 -54.66
N LEU A 29 -22.65 48.20 -55.69
CA LEU A 29 -23.83 47.95 -56.52
C LEU A 29 -23.58 47.12 -57.79
N PHE A 30 -22.34 46.68 -58.05
CA PHE A 30 -21.98 45.96 -59.29
C PHE A 30 -21.32 44.57 -59.10
N ALA A 31 -21.28 44.05 -57.87
CA ALA A 31 -20.75 42.70 -57.58
C ALA A 31 -21.87 41.76 -57.08
N GLN A 32 -22.86 41.51 -57.93
CA GLN A 32 -23.83 40.43 -57.74
C GLN A 32 -23.21 39.11 -58.26
N PRO A 33 -22.91 38.12 -57.41
CA PRO A 33 -22.56 36.79 -57.88
C PRO A 33 -23.78 36.15 -58.55
N LYS A 34 -23.58 35.71 -59.80
CA LYS A 34 -24.56 34.98 -60.61
C LYS A 34 -25.05 33.74 -59.85
N ARG A 35 -26.34 33.72 -59.49
CA ARG A 35 -27.02 32.50 -59.05
C ARG A 35 -27.26 31.62 -60.27
N THR A 36 -26.48 30.56 -60.40
CA THR A 36 -26.78 29.45 -61.30
C THR A 36 -28.01 28.73 -60.78
N ALA A 37 -29.11 28.83 -61.51
CA ALA A 37 -30.33 28.07 -61.29
C ALA A 37 -30.07 26.58 -61.61
N GLY A 38 -30.16 25.72 -60.60
CA GLY A 38 -30.37 24.28 -60.76
C GLY A 38 -31.86 23.96 -60.89
N PRO A 39 -32.25 22.88 -61.59
CA PRO A 39 -33.63 22.63 -62.01
C PRO A 39 -34.56 22.20 -60.86
N GLY A 40 -35.85 22.47 -61.05
CA GLY A 40 -36.90 22.54 -60.03
C GLY A 40 -37.19 21.27 -59.21
N GLY A 41 -37.51 21.51 -57.94
CA GLY A 41 -38.29 20.62 -57.07
C GLY A 41 -39.54 21.34 -56.55
N PRO A 42 -40.63 20.64 -56.19
CA PRO A 42 -41.97 21.21 -56.03
C PRO A 42 -42.11 22.25 -54.89
N PRO A 43 -43.00 23.25 -55.03
CA PRO A 43 -43.18 24.31 -54.06
C PRO A 43 -44.06 23.83 -52.89
N GLY A 44 -43.47 23.67 -51.71
CA GLY A 44 -44.20 23.29 -50.50
C GLY A 44 -43.29 22.80 -49.39
N GLY A 45 -42.56 23.72 -48.76
CA GLY A 45 -41.78 23.42 -47.56
C GLY A 45 -41.26 24.70 -46.95
N PHE A 46 -41.79 25.09 -45.80
CA PHE A 46 -41.25 26.20 -45.01
C PHE A 46 -39.77 25.90 -44.70
N ALA A 47 -38.85 26.76 -45.14
CA ALA A 47 -37.46 26.67 -44.74
C ALA A 47 -37.38 27.01 -43.24
N VAL A 48 -37.27 25.98 -42.42
CA VAL A 48 -37.15 26.13 -40.97
C VAL A 48 -35.73 26.58 -40.66
N PRO A 49 -35.51 27.77 -40.06
CA PRO A 49 -34.17 28.20 -39.67
C PRO A 49 -33.65 27.29 -38.55
N VAL A 50 -32.44 26.76 -38.73
CA VAL A 50 -31.77 25.90 -37.74
C VAL A 50 -30.44 26.54 -37.34
N GLU A 51 -30.21 26.67 -36.04
CA GLU A 51 -28.91 27.07 -35.50
C GLU A 51 -27.93 25.88 -35.58
N ALA A 52 -26.80 26.08 -36.26
CA ALA A 52 -25.73 25.10 -36.32
C ALA A 52 -24.49 25.60 -35.55
N ALA A 53 -23.95 24.75 -34.69
CA ALA A 53 -22.70 25.00 -33.97
C ALA A 53 -21.57 24.08 -34.49
N PRO A 54 -20.34 24.59 -34.71
CA PRO A 54 -19.24 23.77 -35.19
C PRO A 54 -18.78 22.75 -34.13
N VAL A 55 -18.69 21.48 -34.53
CA VAL A 55 -18.22 20.39 -33.65
C VAL A 55 -16.72 20.53 -33.42
N ARG A 56 -16.32 20.67 -32.15
CA ARG A 56 -14.90 20.63 -31.74
C ARG A 56 -14.58 19.25 -31.18
N VAL A 57 -13.63 18.57 -31.80
CA VAL A 57 -13.11 17.30 -31.29
C VAL A 57 -12.07 17.59 -30.22
N GLY A 58 -12.27 17.06 -29.02
CA GLY A 58 -11.33 17.16 -27.91
C GLY A 58 -11.16 15.82 -27.23
N LEU A 59 -10.02 15.62 -26.57
CA LEU A 59 -9.75 14.41 -25.79
C LEU A 59 -10.64 14.44 -24.54
N ARG A 60 -11.75 13.70 -24.57
CA ARG A 60 -12.58 13.47 -23.38
C ARG A 60 -12.00 12.32 -22.57
N ARG A 61 -11.34 12.64 -21.47
CA ARG A 61 -10.90 11.64 -20.50
C ARG A 61 -12.15 11.13 -19.77
N ARG A 62 -12.47 9.84 -19.90
CA ARG A 62 -13.55 9.21 -19.14
C ARG A 62 -13.00 8.87 -17.77
N GLU A 63 -13.45 9.61 -16.76
CA GLU A 63 -13.12 9.33 -15.37
C GLU A 63 -14.30 8.56 -14.76
N ALA A 64 -14.00 7.44 -14.12
CA ALA A 64 -14.98 6.68 -13.36
C ALA A 64 -14.79 7.04 -11.89
N GLU A 65 -15.81 7.62 -11.28
CA GLU A 65 -15.81 7.88 -9.84
C GLU A 65 -16.49 6.72 -9.13
N ALA A 66 -15.83 6.20 -8.09
CA ALA A 66 -16.36 5.15 -7.25
C ALA A 66 -16.09 5.52 -5.80
N ILE A 67 -17.08 5.33 -4.95
CA ILE A 67 -16.94 5.50 -3.51
C ILE A 67 -16.35 4.21 -2.94
N GLY A 68 -15.31 4.36 -2.14
CA GLY A 68 -14.60 3.26 -1.50
C GLY A 68 -14.32 3.53 -0.03
N THR A 69 -13.88 2.49 0.66
CA THR A 69 -13.42 2.55 2.04
C THR A 69 -11.94 2.25 2.10
N LEU A 70 -11.21 2.98 2.95
CA LEU A 70 -9.83 2.65 3.28
C LEU A 70 -9.81 1.50 4.28
N ARG A 71 -8.93 0.53 4.07
CA ARG A 71 -8.69 -0.58 4.97
C ARG A 71 -7.21 -0.71 5.26
N SER A 72 -6.88 -1.07 6.49
CA SER A 72 -5.52 -1.43 6.90
C SER A 72 -4.99 -2.57 6.02
N TRP A 73 -3.70 -2.54 5.71
CA TRP A 73 -3.10 -3.55 4.83
C TRP A 73 -3.15 -4.95 5.47
N GLU A 74 -2.80 -5.00 6.76
CA GLU A 74 -2.92 -6.15 7.64
C GLU A 74 -3.57 -5.72 8.96
N SER A 75 -4.35 -6.61 9.57
CA SER A 75 -4.90 -6.44 10.91
C SER A 75 -4.87 -7.77 11.63
N VAL A 76 -4.19 -7.84 12.77
CA VAL A 76 -4.07 -9.07 13.56
C VAL A 76 -4.35 -8.77 15.02
N VAL A 77 -5.25 -9.58 15.59
CA VAL A 77 -5.46 -9.61 17.03
C VAL A 77 -4.37 -10.49 17.64
N VAL A 78 -3.49 -9.88 18.43
CA VAL A 78 -2.43 -10.57 19.15
C VAL A 78 -3.07 -11.40 20.26
N LYS A 79 -2.79 -12.70 20.26
CA LYS A 79 -3.30 -13.68 21.21
C LYS A 79 -2.13 -14.47 21.81
N PRO A 80 -2.22 -14.89 23.07
CA PRO A 80 -1.20 -15.73 23.68
C PRO A 80 -1.31 -17.16 23.14
N GLU A 81 -0.17 -17.82 22.94
CA GLU A 81 -0.11 -19.24 22.60
C GLU A 81 -0.02 -20.15 23.82
N VAL A 82 0.48 -19.63 24.93
CA VAL A 82 0.69 -20.36 26.19
C VAL A 82 -0.05 -19.67 27.33
N THR A 83 -0.47 -20.45 28.30
CA THR A 83 -1.05 -19.91 29.55
C THR A 83 0.07 -19.30 30.38
N GLY A 84 -0.14 -18.08 30.89
CA GLY A 84 0.86 -17.42 31.72
C GLY A 84 0.36 -16.11 32.31
N ARG A 85 0.98 -15.67 33.40
CA ARG A 85 0.69 -14.36 34.00
C ARG A 85 1.48 -13.28 33.27
N ILE A 86 0.87 -12.12 33.03
CA ILE A 86 1.58 -10.97 32.46
C ILE A 86 2.58 -10.42 33.49
N ALA A 87 3.86 -10.52 33.17
CA ALA A 87 4.94 -9.92 33.94
C ALA A 87 5.09 -8.43 33.58
N LYS A 88 5.06 -8.11 32.27
CA LYS A 88 5.27 -6.74 31.80
C LYS A 88 4.57 -6.47 30.46
N ILE A 89 4.15 -5.21 30.27
CA ILE A 89 3.65 -4.68 29.00
C ILE A 89 4.61 -3.58 28.55
N ASN A 90 5.15 -3.69 27.33
CA ASN A 90 6.23 -2.85 26.80
C ASN A 90 5.76 -1.89 25.69
N PHE A 91 4.46 -1.57 25.64
CA PHE A 91 3.89 -0.65 24.67
C PHE A 91 2.86 0.28 25.30
N GLU A 92 2.64 1.40 24.64
CA GLU A 92 1.56 2.34 24.93
C GLU A 92 0.53 2.29 23.80
N GLU A 93 -0.75 2.49 24.14
CA GLU A 93 -1.85 2.44 23.17
C GLU A 93 -1.72 3.56 22.13
N GLY A 94 -1.98 3.25 20.86
CA GLY A 94 -1.88 4.20 19.75
C GLY A 94 -0.45 4.48 19.28
N THR A 95 0.56 3.84 19.86
CA THR A 95 1.96 4.00 19.41
C THR A 95 2.30 3.11 18.22
N LEU A 96 3.34 3.51 17.49
CA LEU A 96 3.88 2.76 16.36
C LEU A 96 4.89 1.74 16.87
N VAL A 97 4.66 0.47 16.57
CA VAL A 97 5.52 -0.65 16.94
C VAL A 97 6.17 -1.26 15.71
N LYS A 98 7.38 -1.77 15.89
CA LYS A 98 8.13 -2.44 14.83
C LYS A 98 7.93 -3.95 14.86
N GLN A 99 8.09 -4.59 13.71
CA GLN A 99 8.15 -6.03 13.60
C GLN A 99 9.21 -6.61 14.54
N GLY A 100 8.84 -7.64 15.31
CA GLY A 100 9.71 -8.28 16.29
C GLY A 100 9.84 -7.55 17.62
N GLN A 101 9.23 -6.37 17.79
CA GLN A 101 9.19 -5.68 19.07
C GLN A 101 8.38 -6.49 20.08
N VAL A 102 8.94 -6.69 21.27
CA VAL A 102 8.24 -7.36 22.38
C VAL A 102 7.13 -6.46 22.91
N LEU A 103 5.90 -6.94 22.86
CA LEU A 103 4.70 -6.23 23.31
C LEU A 103 4.35 -6.62 24.74
N VAL A 104 4.30 -7.92 25.01
CA VAL A 104 3.92 -8.48 26.31
C VAL A 104 4.91 -9.58 26.69
N GLU A 105 5.34 -9.53 27.94
CA GLU A 105 6.18 -10.55 28.56
C GLU A 105 5.33 -11.30 29.58
N LEU A 106 5.25 -12.62 29.42
CA LEU A 106 4.69 -13.51 30.42
C LEU A 106 5.76 -13.87 31.46
N ASP A 107 5.33 -14.35 32.62
CA ASP A 107 6.21 -14.97 33.59
C ASP A 107 6.94 -16.17 32.96
N ALA A 108 8.25 -16.03 32.81
CA ALA A 108 9.10 -16.98 32.11
C ALA A 108 9.94 -17.85 33.07
N ALA A 109 9.77 -17.74 34.39
CA ALA A 109 10.64 -18.41 35.36
C ALA A 109 10.74 -19.93 35.15
N GLU A 110 9.61 -20.60 34.91
CA GLU A 110 9.59 -22.04 34.62
C GLU A 110 10.22 -22.39 33.27
N ALA A 111 9.94 -21.60 32.23
CA ALA A 111 10.47 -21.82 30.89
C ALA A 111 11.99 -21.58 30.85
N GLU A 112 12.49 -20.55 31.54
CA GLU A 112 13.92 -20.27 31.69
C GLU A 112 14.63 -21.40 32.44
N ALA A 113 14.04 -21.91 33.52
CA ALA A 113 14.58 -23.06 34.24
C ALA A 113 14.66 -24.32 33.36
N GLU A 114 13.64 -24.57 32.52
CA GLU A 114 13.64 -25.68 31.57
C GLU A 114 14.77 -25.55 30.54
N VAL A 115 15.00 -24.33 30.00
CA VAL A 115 16.12 -24.05 29.09
C VAL A 115 17.47 -24.31 29.77
N GLN A 116 17.66 -23.84 31.01
CA GLN A 116 18.92 -24.07 31.73
C GLN A 116 19.17 -25.57 31.98
N ARG A 117 18.13 -26.32 32.34
CA ARG A 117 18.21 -27.78 32.50
C ARG A 117 18.57 -28.48 31.19
N ALA A 118 17.92 -28.12 30.08
CA ALA A 118 18.18 -28.72 28.77
C ALA A 118 19.58 -28.37 28.27
N LYS A 119 20.06 -27.15 28.54
CA LYS A 119 21.41 -26.69 28.20
C LYS A 119 22.47 -27.50 28.95
N ALA A 120 22.30 -27.71 30.25
CA ALA A 120 23.22 -28.55 31.04
C ALA A 120 23.26 -30.00 30.54
N ALA A 121 22.11 -30.56 30.14
CA ALA A 121 22.04 -31.90 29.56
C ALA A 121 22.75 -31.96 28.20
N LEU A 122 22.63 -30.92 27.37
CA LEU A 122 23.34 -30.80 26.10
C LEU A 122 24.85 -30.74 26.31
N ASP A 123 25.32 -29.93 27.26
CA ASP A 123 26.75 -29.79 27.52
C ASP A 123 27.35 -31.12 28.00
N LEU A 124 26.65 -31.87 28.86
CA LEU A 124 27.03 -33.22 29.26
C LEU A 124 27.07 -34.20 28.07
N ALA A 125 26.07 -34.15 27.19
CA ALA A 125 26.01 -35.03 26.01
C ALA A 125 27.13 -34.70 25.00
N LYS A 126 27.46 -33.41 24.82
CA LYS A 126 28.59 -32.96 24.00
C LYS A 126 29.91 -33.48 24.53
N GLU A 127 30.16 -33.34 25.82
CA GLU A 127 31.39 -33.85 26.46
C GLU A 127 31.49 -35.38 26.33
N THR A 128 30.36 -36.08 26.49
CA THR A 128 30.30 -37.55 26.39
C THR A 128 30.59 -38.01 24.96
N HIS A 129 29.99 -37.36 23.96
CA HIS A 129 30.27 -37.61 22.55
C HIS A 129 31.74 -37.32 22.19
N GLN A 130 32.27 -36.19 22.65
CA GLN A 130 33.68 -35.84 22.43
C GLN A 130 34.62 -36.88 23.04
N ARG A 131 34.32 -37.35 24.27
CA ARG A 131 35.07 -38.41 24.93
C ARG A 131 35.00 -39.73 24.16
N ALA A 132 33.80 -40.14 23.72
CA ALA A 132 33.62 -41.34 22.91
C ALA A 132 34.40 -41.26 21.58
N LEU A 133 34.44 -40.09 20.94
CA LEU A 133 35.19 -39.84 19.73
C LEU A 133 36.70 -39.98 19.95
N THR A 134 37.24 -39.35 21.01
CA THR A 134 38.67 -39.47 21.34
C THR A 134 39.09 -40.90 21.68
N LEU A 135 38.26 -41.65 22.42
CA LEU A 135 38.52 -43.07 22.73
C LEU A 135 38.48 -43.94 21.47
N ARG A 136 37.58 -43.64 20.53
CA ARG A 136 37.49 -44.34 19.24
C ARG A 136 38.73 -44.07 18.38
N GLN A 137 39.18 -42.82 18.32
CA GLN A 137 40.41 -42.42 17.61
C GLN A 137 41.66 -43.05 18.22
N GLY A 138 41.70 -43.19 19.55
CA GLY A 138 42.77 -43.89 20.28
C GLY A 138 42.69 -45.43 20.27
N GLY A 139 41.72 -46.02 19.54
CA GLY A 139 41.57 -47.48 19.41
C GLY A 139 40.92 -48.21 20.59
N ALA A 140 40.53 -47.50 21.66
CA ALA A 140 39.94 -48.08 22.87
C ALA A 140 38.39 -48.09 22.86
N GLY A 141 37.74 -47.31 21.98
CA GLY A 141 36.28 -47.16 21.92
C GLY A 141 35.59 -48.06 20.89
N SER A 142 34.37 -48.53 21.20
CA SER A 142 33.51 -49.27 20.28
C SER A 142 32.71 -48.34 19.34
N VAL A 143 32.30 -48.84 18.17
CA VAL A 143 31.38 -48.10 17.27
C VAL A 143 30.05 -47.84 17.98
N ALA A 144 29.47 -48.87 18.60
CA ALA A 144 28.18 -48.77 19.28
C ALA A 144 28.16 -47.73 20.42
N THR A 145 29.29 -47.48 21.09
CA THR A 145 29.40 -46.42 22.10
C THR A 145 29.43 -45.03 21.49
N LEU A 146 30.10 -44.86 20.34
CA LEU A 146 30.13 -43.58 19.62
C LEU A 146 28.75 -43.26 19.05
N ASP A 147 28.12 -44.23 18.38
CA ASP A 147 26.79 -44.07 17.77
C ASP A 147 25.73 -43.71 18.82
N ARG A 148 25.78 -44.36 20.00
CA ARG A 148 24.90 -44.03 21.13
C ARG A 148 25.14 -42.60 21.63
N ALA A 149 26.40 -42.21 21.85
CA ALA A 149 26.71 -40.87 22.31
C ALA A 149 26.30 -39.79 21.28
N GLN A 150 26.38 -40.10 19.99
CA GLN A 150 25.90 -39.22 18.92
C GLN A 150 24.36 -39.10 18.92
N ALA A 151 23.64 -40.20 19.14
CA ALA A 151 22.19 -40.17 19.28
C ALA A 151 21.73 -39.40 20.54
N ASP A 152 22.44 -39.57 21.65
CA ASP A 152 22.17 -38.84 22.91
C ASP A 152 22.42 -37.34 22.74
N LEU A 153 23.49 -36.96 22.04
CA LEU A 153 23.78 -35.57 21.68
C LEU A 153 22.65 -34.97 20.83
N ALA A 154 22.23 -35.65 19.76
CA ALA A 154 21.13 -35.19 18.91
C ALA A 154 19.81 -35.03 19.69
N THR A 155 19.55 -35.93 20.64
CA THR A 155 18.37 -35.87 21.51
C THR A 155 18.42 -34.68 22.47
N ALA A 156 19.58 -34.43 23.07
CA ALA A 156 19.77 -33.27 23.95
C ALA A 156 19.64 -31.95 23.18
N GLU A 157 20.17 -31.87 21.96
CA GLU A 157 20.01 -30.71 21.07
C GLU A 157 18.55 -30.43 20.72
N ALA A 158 17.78 -31.48 20.38
CA ALA A 158 16.36 -31.36 20.12
C ALA A 158 15.57 -30.90 21.35
N THR A 159 15.96 -31.38 22.54
CA THR A 159 15.34 -31.00 23.81
C THR A 159 15.58 -29.52 24.13
N LEU A 160 16.80 -29.02 23.92
CA LEU A 160 17.11 -27.60 24.09
C LEU A 160 16.30 -26.74 23.11
N LYS A 161 16.24 -27.11 21.83
CA LYS A 161 15.44 -26.38 20.83
C LYS A 161 13.96 -26.32 21.20
N LEU A 162 13.41 -27.40 21.77
CA LEU A 162 12.03 -27.43 22.26
C LEU A 162 11.83 -26.47 23.45
N ALA A 163 12.76 -26.46 24.41
CA ALA A 163 12.72 -25.56 25.55
C ALA A 163 12.84 -24.08 25.11
N ASP A 164 13.75 -23.77 24.19
CA ASP A 164 13.91 -22.42 23.62
C ASP A 164 12.65 -21.96 22.88
N ALA A 165 12.00 -22.86 22.12
CA ALA A 165 10.74 -22.55 21.45
C ALA A 165 9.61 -22.25 22.45
N ARG A 166 9.56 -22.96 23.58
CA ARG A 166 8.60 -22.66 24.67
C ARG A 166 8.89 -21.33 25.32
N LEU A 167 10.17 -21.03 25.60
CA LEU A 167 10.58 -19.74 26.14
C LEU A 167 10.24 -18.60 25.18
N ALA A 168 10.45 -18.77 23.87
CA ALA A 168 10.09 -17.76 22.88
C ALA A 168 8.58 -17.45 22.89
N LYS A 169 7.72 -18.46 23.10
CA LYS A 169 6.26 -18.28 23.21
C LYS A 169 5.81 -17.49 24.45
N THR A 170 6.67 -17.34 25.47
CA THR A 170 6.38 -16.47 26.63
C THR A 170 6.49 -14.98 26.29
N ARG A 171 7.14 -14.63 25.17
CA ARG A 171 7.30 -13.25 24.71
C ARG A 171 6.43 -13.04 23.49
N LEU A 172 5.42 -12.19 23.62
CA LEU A 172 4.55 -11.86 22.51
C LEU A 172 5.15 -10.70 21.75
N VAL A 173 5.53 -10.94 20.50
CA VAL A 173 6.15 -9.96 19.61
C VAL A 173 5.17 -9.49 18.53
N ALA A 174 5.40 -8.30 18.00
CA ALA A 174 4.64 -7.79 16.86
C ALA A 174 5.00 -8.55 15.57
N PRO A 175 4.02 -9.13 14.84
CA PRO A 175 4.29 -9.86 13.60
C PRO A 175 4.70 -8.97 12.41
N PHE A 176 4.32 -7.68 12.43
CA PHE A 176 4.64 -6.69 11.41
C PHE A 176 4.70 -5.27 12.01
N ASP A 177 5.19 -4.30 11.24
CA ASP A 177 5.20 -2.88 11.63
C ASP A 177 3.78 -2.29 11.57
N GLY A 178 3.34 -1.61 12.62
CA GLY A 178 1.98 -1.09 12.67
C GLY A 178 1.70 -0.22 13.88
N VAL A 179 0.45 0.22 14.00
CA VAL A 179 -0.04 0.96 15.15
C VAL A 179 -0.80 0.01 16.06
N ILE A 180 -0.45 0.05 17.35
CA ILE A 180 -1.08 -0.79 18.35
C ILE A 180 -2.38 -0.16 18.85
N GLY A 181 -3.44 -0.95 18.92
CA GLY A 181 -4.74 -0.51 19.38
C GLY A 181 -4.84 -0.46 20.90
N LEU A 182 -6.08 -0.42 21.38
CA LEU A 182 -6.40 -0.45 22.80
C LEU A 182 -6.14 -1.84 23.39
N ARG A 183 -5.52 -1.89 24.58
CA ARG A 183 -5.26 -3.16 25.26
C ARG A 183 -6.51 -3.62 26.01
N LYS A 184 -6.75 -4.93 26.01
CA LYS A 184 -7.87 -5.54 26.75
C LYS A 184 -7.44 -6.19 28.07
N VAL A 185 -6.16 -6.09 28.42
CA VAL A 185 -5.54 -6.81 29.55
C VAL A 185 -4.59 -5.91 30.34
N SER A 186 -4.35 -6.27 31.60
CA SER A 186 -3.50 -5.51 32.53
C SER A 186 -2.37 -6.37 33.09
N VAL A 187 -1.28 -5.73 33.52
CA VAL A 187 -0.16 -6.40 34.19
C VAL A 187 -0.68 -7.21 35.38
N GLY A 188 -0.17 -8.44 35.56
CA GLY A 188 -0.59 -9.36 36.61
C GLY A 188 -1.84 -10.20 36.28
N ALA A 189 -2.53 -9.94 35.17
CA ALA A 189 -3.63 -10.79 34.72
C ALA A 189 -3.10 -12.15 34.22
N LEU A 190 -3.90 -13.20 34.42
CA LEU A 190 -3.67 -14.52 33.85
C LEU A 190 -4.21 -14.56 32.42
N LEU A 191 -3.38 -14.96 31.47
CA LEU A 191 -3.74 -15.13 30.07
C LEU A 191 -3.94 -16.61 29.75
N VAL A 192 -4.96 -16.89 28.94
CA VAL A 192 -5.29 -18.23 28.43
C VAL A 192 -5.18 -18.23 26.90
N PRO A 193 -4.69 -19.32 26.27
CA PRO A 193 -4.62 -19.42 24.81
C PRO A 193 -5.94 -19.05 24.12
N GLY A 194 -5.85 -18.19 23.12
CA GLY A 194 -7.01 -17.70 22.36
C GLY A 194 -7.67 -16.43 22.91
N GLN A 195 -7.29 -15.97 24.11
CA GLN A 195 -7.74 -14.70 24.66
C GLN A 195 -7.18 -13.51 23.86
N GLU A 196 -8.00 -12.50 23.63
CA GLU A 196 -7.59 -11.30 22.89
C GLU A 196 -6.83 -10.32 23.80
N ILE A 197 -5.62 -9.93 23.39
CA ILE A 197 -4.77 -9.00 24.16
C ILE A 197 -4.88 -7.59 23.58
N VAL A 198 -4.57 -7.44 22.30
CA VAL A 198 -4.52 -6.15 21.60
C VAL A 198 -4.66 -6.35 20.09
N ASN A 199 -5.19 -5.35 19.39
CA ASN A 199 -5.21 -5.34 17.92
C ASN A 199 -3.96 -4.61 17.39
N LEU A 200 -3.33 -5.14 16.35
CA LEU A 200 -2.24 -4.50 15.63
C LEU A 200 -2.68 -4.24 14.20
N GLU A 201 -2.58 -2.99 13.76
CA GLU A 201 -3.01 -2.57 12.44
C GLU A 201 -1.87 -1.97 11.63
N GLN A 202 -1.68 -2.46 10.41
CA GLN A 202 -0.71 -1.89 9.47
C GLN A 202 -1.39 -0.76 8.69
N ILE A 203 -1.07 0.47 9.06
CA ILE A 203 -1.59 1.70 8.43
C ILE A 203 -0.73 2.19 7.24
N ASN A 204 0.41 1.56 6.96
CA ASN A 204 1.25 1.89 5.83
C ASN A 204 1.87 0.62 5.22
N PRO A 205 1.52 0.23 3.98
CA PRO A 205 0.55 0.88 3.09
C PRO A 205 -0.91 0.70 3.54
N LEU A 206 -1.87 1.38 2.89
CA LEU A 206 -3.32 1.14 3.04
C LEU A 206 -3.90 0.50 1.79
N LYS A 207 -4.94 -0.31 1.95
CA LYS A 207 -5.77 -0.85 0.85
C LYS A 207 -6.97 0.05 0.64
N VAL A 208 -7.39 0.20 -0.62
CA VAL A 208 -8.65 0.88 -0.97
C VAL A 208 -9.60 -0.14 -1.54
N ASP A 209 -10.74 -0.32 -0.88
CA ASP A 209 -11.80 -1.23 -1.28
C ASP A 209 -12.96 -0.40 -1.84
N PHE A 210 -13.20 -0.49 -3.15
CA PHE A 210 -14.21 0.31 -3.84
C PHE A 210 -15.04 -0.57 -4.79
N LYS A 211 -16.32 -0.25 -4.92
CA LYS A 211 -17.25 -0.98 -5.79
C LYS A 211 -17.35 -0.27 -7.12
N VAL A 212 -17.08 -0.99 -8.22
CA VAL A 212 -17.21 -0.46 -9.58
C VAL A 212 -18.49 -1.03 -10.21
N PRO A 213 -19.36 -0.20 -10.81
CA PRO A 213 -20.49 -0.67 -11.60
C PRO A 213 -20.06 -1.59 -12.74
N GLU A 214 -20.79 -2.67 -12.98
CA GLU A 214 -20.46 -3.70 -13.98
C GLU A 214 -20.23 -3.13 -15.39
N MET A 215 -20.99 -2.10 -15.77
CA MET A 215 -20.85 -1.41 -17.06
C MET A 215 -19.41 -0.87 -17.30
N LEU A 216 -18.66 -0.59 -16.22
CA LEU A 216 -17.31 -0.05 -16.27
C LEU A 216 -16.23 -1.13 -16.10
N LEU A 217 -16.60 -2.38 -15.83
CA LEU A 217 -15.66 -3.48 -15.54
C LEU A 217 -14.72 -3.76 -16.74
N ALA A 218 -15.22 -3.64 -17.98
CA ALA A 218 -14.40 -3.80 -19.19
C ALA A 218 -13.31 -2.71 -19.35
N ALA A 219 -13.47 -1.57 -18.67
CA ALA A 219 -12.52 -0.46 -18.72
C ALA A 219 -11.45 -0.53 -17.61
N VAL A 220 -11.61 -1.39 -16.59
CA VAL A 220 -10.69 -1.53 -15.46
C VAL A 220 -9.56 -2.51 -15.82
N LYS A 221 -8.31 -2.09 -15.60
CA LYS A 221 -7.11 -2.91 -15.82
C LYS A 221 -6.15 -2.78 -14.65
N VAL A 222 -5.41 -3.84 -14.35
CA VAL A 222 -4.33 -3.83 -13.35
C VAL A 222 -3.23 -2.86 -13.81
N GLY A 223 -2.72 -2.04 -12.88
CA GLY A 223 -1.68 -1.04 -13.15
C GLY A 223 -2.20 0.36 -13.55
N GLN A 224 -3.52 0.57 -13.55
CA GLN A 224 -4.08 1.90 -13.74
C GLN A 224 -3.74 2.82 -12.55
N THR A 225 -3.36 4.06 -12.84
CA THR A 225 -3.15 5.07 -11.80
C THR A 225 -4.50 5.54 -11.27
N ILE A 226 -4.73 5.33 -9.98
CA ILE A 226 -5.93 5.80 -9.28
C ILE A 226 -5.59 7.09 -8.54
N ARG A 227 -6.39 8.14 -8.74
CA ARG A 227 -6.31 9.35 -7.92
C ARG A 227 -7.34 9.23 -6.81
N LEU A 228 -6.86 9.12 -5.58
CA LEU A 228 -7.71 9.09 -4.39
C LEU A 228 -7.97 10.52 -3.94
N ARG A 229 -9.24 10.85 -3.74
CA ARG A 229 -9.66 12.04 -2.99
C ARG A 229 -10.22 11.53 -1.67
N LEU A 230 -9.66 12.03 -0.58
CA LEU A 230 -10.14 11.74 0.77
C LEU A 230 -11.16 12.82 1.11
N ASP A 231 -12.34 12.41 1.53
CA ASP A 231 -13.41 13.32 1.99
C ASP A 231 -13.06 13.97 3.35
N ALA A 232 -12.08 13.39 4.06
CA ALA A 232 -11.56 13.93 5.30
C ALA A 232 -10.41 14.92 5.06
N MET A 233 -10.77 16.14 4.59
CA MET A 233 -10.12 17.43 4.91
C MET A 233 -10.85 18.60 4.24
#